data_AF-A0A952XKZ7-F1
#
_entry.id   AF-A0A952XKZ7-F1
#
_cell.length_a   1.000
_cell.length_b   1.000
_cell.length_c   1.000
_cell.angle_alpha   90.00
_cell.angle_beta   90.00
_cell.angle_gamma   90.00
#
_symmetry.space_group_name_H-M   'P 1'
#
loop_
_entity.id
_entity.type
_entity.pdbx_description
1 polymer ?
#
loop_
_entity_poly.entity_id
_entity_poly.type
_entity_poly.pdbx_seq_one_letter_code
_entity_poly.pdbx_strand_id
1 'polypeptide(L)'
;MNGLKVPVSGPVFAAIAVNLIPIVGVILWGWSAFALIFLYWLENVVIGVRTMLSMLVSGVLNRQSSLPAALFFAAFFAVHYGIFCYGHGVFVVLTFGATPEGSSFDLVGAARALFALRPDLIWGLASIVLWQLVIFVLFIAKGEARTASPLDLMGAPYPRIIVLHLTVILGAMLVLGLN
;
A
#
# COMPACT_ATOMS: atom_id res chain seq x y z
N MET A 1 -27.09 5.59 -29.08
CA MET A 1 -25.95 5.78 -28.17
C MET A 1 -26.12 4.80 -27.02
N ASN A 2 -25.56 3.59 -27.16
CA ASN A 2 -25.62 2.58 -26.11
C ASN A 2 -24.60 2.98 -25.04
N GLY A 3 -25.08 3.51 -23.91
CA GLY A 3 -24.23 3.82 -22.77
C GLY A 3 -23.43 2.60 -22.37
N LEU A 4 -22.12 2.78 -22.15
CA LEU A 4 -21.26 1.74 -21.58
C LEU A 4 -21.92 1.23 -20.30
N LYS A 5 -22.48 0.03 -20.35
CA LYS A 5 -22.86 -0.71 -19.16
C LYS A 5 -21.56 -1.17 -18.52
N VAL A 6 -20.97 -0.33 -17.66
CA VAL A 6 -19.86 -0.74 -16.82
C VAL A 6 -20.40 -1.85 -15.92
N PRO A 7 -19.93 -3.10 -16.02
CA PRO A 7 -20.38 -4.15 -15.12
C PRO A 7 -19.83 -3.81 -13.73
N VAL A 8 -20.67 -3.20 -12.89
CA VAL A 8 -20.39 -2.99 -11.46
C VAL A 8 -20.39 -4.36 -10.80
N SER A 9 -19.22 -5.00 -10.84
CA SER A 9 -18.98 -6.28 -10.18
C SER A 9 -18.93 -6.08 -8.66
N GLY A 10 -19.31 -7.09 -7.88
CA GLY A 10 -19.24 -7.06 -6.40
C GLY A 10 -17.93 -6.53 -5.81
N PRO A 11 -16.74 -6.81 -6.39
CA PRO A 11 -15.47 -6.22 -5.97
C PRO A 11 -15.42 -4.69 -6.00
N VAL A 12 -16.15 -4.03 -6.90
CA VAL A 12 -16.19 -2.56 -6.98
C VAL A 12 -16.89 -1.98 -5.75
N PHE A 13 -18.01 -2.56 -5.33
CA PHE A 13 -18.71 -2.11 -4.12
C PHE A 13 -17.88 -2.35 -2.86
N ALA A 14 -17.19 -3.48 -2.78
CA ALA A 14 -16.25 -3.76 -1.69
C ALA A 14 -15.10 -2.74 -1.66
N ALA A 15 -14.54 -2.38 -2.82
CA ALA A 15 -13.50 -1.36 -2.92
C ALA A 15 -14.01 0.00 -2.43
N ILE A 16 -15.21 0.40 -2.86
CA ILE A 16 -15.83 1.66 -2.41
C ILE A 16 -16.01 1.65 -0.90
N ALA A 17 -16.56 0.59 -0.33
CA ALA A 17 -16.80 0.48 1.10
C ALA A 17 -15.49 0.59 1.91
N VAL A 18 -14.41 -0.07 1.48
CA VAL A 18 -13.10 0.02 2.15
C VAL A 18 -12.54 1.46 2.09
N ASN A 19 -12.74 2.16 0.97
CA ASN A 19 -12.28 3.54 0.82
C ASN A 19 -13.09 4.57 1.63
N LEU A 20 -14.24 4.19 2.22
CA LEU A 20 -14.97 5.06 3.15
C LEU A 20 -14.38 5.03 4.57
N ILE A 21 -13.57 4.02 4.91
CA ILE A 21 -13.01 3.85 6.26
C ILE A 21 -12.13 5.04 6.67
N PRO A 22 -11.23 5.58 5.83
CA PRO A 22 -10.49 6.80 6.16
C PRO A 22 -11.40 8.01 6.46
N ILE A 23 -12.50 8.16 5.71
CA ILE A 23 -13.47 9.26 5.91
C ILE A 23 -14.17 9.10 7.26
N VAL A 24 -14.62 7.89 7.56
CA VAL A 24 -15.22 7.55 8.86
C VAL A 24 -14.23 7.79 9.99
N GLY A 25 -12.96 7.42 9.80
CA GLY A 25 -11.92 7.62 10.80
C GLY A 25 -11.63 9.08 11.11
N VAL A 26 -11.69 9.96 10.11
CA VAL A 26 -11.60 11.41 10.35
C VAL A 26 -12.83 11.94 11.08
N ILE A 27 -14.04 11.64 10.59
CA ILE A 27 -15.26 12.26 11.09
C ILE A 27 -15.66 11.72 12.48
N LEU A 28 -15.58 10.41 12.69
CA LEU A 28 -16.04 9.77 13.93
C LEU A 28 -14.92 9.59 14.94
N TRP A 29 -13.70 9.30 14.49
CA TRP A 29 -12.57 9.03 15.38
C TRP A 29 -11.57 10.19 15.45
N GLY A 30 -11.69 11.23 14.63
CA GLY A 30 -10.77 12.36 14.65
C GLY A 30 -9.34 11.97 14.24
N TRP A 31 -9.19 11.13 13.21
CA TRP A 31 -7.86 10.78 12.66
C TRP A 31 -7.14 12.05 12.20
N SER A 32 -5.90 12.22 12.67
CA SER A 32 -5.06 13.32 12.23
C SER A 32 -4.58 13.09 10.79
N ALA A 33 -4.17 14.17 10.10
CA ALA A 33 -3.57 14.07 8.77
C ALA A 33 -2.35 13.13 8.78
N PHE A 34 -1.52 13.19 9.83
CA PHE A 34 -0.40 12.27 10.01
C PHE A 34 -0.85 10.81 10.08
N ALA A 35 -1.87 10.50 10.89
CA ALA A 35 -2.36 9.13 11.03
C ALA A 35 -2.87 8.56 9.70
N LEU A 36 -3.56 9.38 8.89
CA LEU A 36 -4.00 9.01 7.56
C LEU A 36 -2.84 8.78 6.59
N ILE A 37 -1.92 9.74 6.48
CA ILE A 37 -0.77 9.64 5.57
C ILE A 37 0.10 8.43 5.95
N PHE A 38 0.30 8.19 7.24
CA PHE A 38 1.03 7.02 7.74
C PHE A 38 0.31 5.70 7.41
N LEU A 39 -1.02 5.67 7.50
CA LEU A 39 -1.81 4.51 7.11
C LEU A 39 -1.73 4.24 5.58
N TYR A 40 -1.77 5.29 4.76
CA TYR A 40 -1.53 5.17 3.31
C TYR A 40 -0.10 4.73 2.99
N TRP A 41 0.88 5.15 3.79
CA TRP A 41 2.24 4.64 3.70
C TRP A 41 2.29 3.13 4.02
N LEU A 42 1.64 2.67 5.10
CA LEU A 42 1.53 1.25 5.43
C LEU A 42 0.87 0.44 4.31
N GLU A 43 -0.11 1.01 3.61
CA GLU A 43 -0.71 0.34 2.45
C GLU A 43 0.31 0.00 1.37
N ASN A 44 1.30 0.86 1.13
CA ASN A 44 2.38 0.54 0.18
C ASN A 44 3.19 -0.67 0.65
N VAL A 45 3.49 -0.75 1.95
CA VAL A 45 4.18 -1.92 2.53
C VAL A 45 3.35 -3.19 2.33
N VAL A 46 2.04 -3.15 2.61
CA VAL A 46 1.14 -4.30 2.41
C VAL A 46 1.04 -4.69 0.93
N ILE A 47 0.96 -3.73 0.01
CA ILE A 47 1.00 -4.00 -1.43
C ILE A 47 2.33 -4.63 -1.83
N GLY A 48 3.46 -4.15 -1.30
CA GLY A 48 4.77 -4.74 -1.52
C GLY A 48 4.81 -6.22 -1.12
N VAL A 49 4.33 -6.54 0.09
CA VAL A 49 4.22 -7.92 0.56
C VAL A 49 3.33 -8.75 -0.37
N ARG A 50 2.14 -8.24 -0.74
CA ARG A 50 1.23 -8.95 -1.64
C ARG A 50 1.86 -9.20 -3.01
N THR A 51 2.56 -8.23 -3.57
CA THR A 51 3.26 -8.35 -4.85
C THR A 51 4.39 -9.38 -4.79
N MET A 52 5.18 -9.37 -3.71
CA MET A 52 6.20 -10.38 -3.47
C MET A 52 5.60 -11.79 -3.42
N LEU A 53 4.48 -11.98 -2.70
CA LEU A 53 3.76 -13.26 -2.68
C LEU A 53 3.24 -13.64 -4.07
N SER A 54 2.71 -12.70 -4.85
CA SER A 54 2.27 -12.94 -6.22
C SER A 54 3.41 -13.41 -7.13
N MET A 55 4.63 -12.87 -6.97
CA MET A 55 5.81 -13.34 -7.72
C MET A 55 6.15 -14.79 -7.38
N LEU A 56 6.18 -15.13 -6.09
CA LEU A 56 6.51 -16.48 -5.63
C LEU A 56 5.48 -17.49 -6.13
N VAL A 57 4.19 -17.17 -6.03
CA VAL A 57 3.12 -18.03 -6.55
C VAL A 57 3.20 -18.16 -8.07
N SER A 58 3.50 -17.07 -8.79
CA SER A 58 3.65 -17.12 -10.25
C SER A 58 4.85 -17.99 -10.66
N GLY A 59 5.97 -17.91 -9.93
CA GLY A 59 7.13 -18.77 -10.14
C GLY A 59 6.86 -20.27 -10.01
N VAL A 60 5.80 -20.65 -9.27
CA VAL A 60 5.36 -22.04 -9.12
C VAL A 60 4.30 -22.42 -10.17
N LEU A 61 3.37 -21.51 -10.47
CA LEU A 61 2.17 -21.81 -11.27
C LEU A 61 2.30 -21.46 -12.76
N ASN A 62 3.16 -20.51 -13.13
CA ASN A 62 3.37 -20.09 -14.51
C ASN A 62 4.46 -20.95 -15.16
N ARG A 63 4.06 -21.73 -16.17
CA ARG A 63 4.93 -22.66 -16.91
C ARG A 63 6.06 -21.99 -17.69
N GLN A 64 5.94 -20.71 -18.02
CA GLN A 64 7.00 -19.94 -18.70
C GLN A 64 7.98 -19.30 -17.72
N SER A 65 7.67 -19.29 -16.42
CA SER A 65 8.55 -18.75 -15.38
C SER A 65 9.27 -19.88 -14.63
N SER A 66 10.46 -19.59 -14.11
CA SER A 66 11.19 -20.53 -13.28
C SER A 66 11.18 -20.07 -11.81
N LEU A 67 11.02 -21.01 -10.88
CA LEU A 67 11.06 -20.72 -9.44
C LEU A 67 12.34 -20.00 -9.01
N PRO A 68 13.55 -20.36 -9.49
CA PRO A 68 14.77 -19.61 -9.17
C PRO A 68 14.71 -18.14 -9.60
N ALA A 69 14.16 -17.86 -10.79
CA ALA A 69 13.99 -16.49 -11.25
C ALA A 69 12.98 -15.73 -10.37
N ALA A 70 11.86 -16.36 -10.00
CA ALA A 70 10.88 -15.75 -9.11
C ALA A 70 11.45 -15.43 -7.72
N LEU A 71 12.28 -16.33 -7.16
CA LEU A 71 12.98 -16.09 -5.88
C LEU A 71 13.95 -14.91 -5.99
N PHE A 72 14.73 -14.85 -7.07
CA PHE A 72 15.65 -13.73 -7.33
C PHE A 72 14.89 -12.40 -7.43
N PHE A 73 13.83 -12.34 -8.24
CA PHE A 73 13.03 -11.12 -8.39
C PHE A 73 12.30 -10.74 -7.10
N ALA A 74 11.79 -11.69 -6.33
CA ALA A 74 11.18 -11.43 -5.03
C ALA A 74 12.19 -10.83 -4.03
N ALA A 75 13.42 -11.37 -3.96
CA ALA A 75 14.48 -10.86 -3.10
C ALA A 75 14.95 -9.46 -3.54
N PHE A 76 15.19 -9.28 -4.84
CA PHE A 76 15.55 -7.99 -5.42
C PHE A 76 14.46 -6.95 -5.15
N PHE A 77 13.19 -7.31 -5.37
CA PHE A 77 12.04 -6.45 -5.10
C PHE A 77 11.95 -6.09 -3.63
N ALA A 78 12.10 -7.04 -2.71
CA ALA A 78 12.04 -6.77 -1.27
C ALA A 78 13.08 -5.73 -0.83
N VAL A 79 14.31 -5.81 -1.35
CA VAL A 79 15.36 -4.82 -1.06
C VAL A 79 15.06 -3.50 -1.75
N HIS A 80 14.86 -3.51 -3.06
CA HIS A 80 14.72 -2.29 -3.86
C HIS A 80 13.45 -1.53 -3.49
N TYR A 81 12.28 -2.17 -3.55
CA TYR A 81 11.00 -1.57 -3.13
C TYR A 81 10.99 -1.22 -1.65
N GLY A 82 11.65 -2.04 -0.81
CA GLY A 82 11.83 -1.79 0.62
C GLY A 82 12.57 -0.50 0.91
N ILE A 83 13.65 -0.18 0.18
CA ILE A 83 14.40 1.08 0.32
C ILE A 83 13.51 2.28 -0.02
N PHE A 84 12.71 2.21 -1.10
CA PHE A 84 11.77 3.28 -1.43
C PHE A 84 10.68 3.44 -0.37
N CYS A 85 10.11 2.34 0.13
CA CYS A 85 9.13 2.40 1.21
C CYS A 85 9.74 2.97 2.50
N TYR A 86 10.97 2.57 2.82
CA TYR A 86 11.68 3.07 3.99
C TYR A 86 11.93 4.58 3.89
N GLY A 87 12.54 5.05 2.80
CA GLY A 87 12.82 6.47 2.59
C GLY A 87 11.55 7.33 2.61
N HIS A 88 10.47 6.84 1.99
CA HIS A 88 9.18 7.52 2.03
C HIS A 88 8.56 7.54 3.44
N GLY A 89 8.69 6.46 4.21
CA GLY A 89 8.20 6.42 5.59
C GLY A 89 8.94 7.40 6.49
N VAL A 90 10.26 7.48 6.34
CA VAL A 90 11.11 8.46 7.03
C VAL A 90 10.68 9.87 6.64
N PHE A 91 10.43 10.14 5.36
CA PHE A 91 9.92 11.42 4.88
C PHE A 91 8.57 11.78 5.53
N VAL A 92 7.60 10.84 5.57
CA VAL A 92 6.30 11.07 6.21
C VAL A 92 6.44 11.41 7.69
N VAL A 93 7.28 10.69 8.43
CA VAL A 93 7.54 10.95 9.86
C VAL A 93 8.22 12.31 10.05
N LEU A 94 9.21 12.65 9.23
CA LEU A 94 9.92 13.94 9.30
C LEU A 94 9.01 15.13 8.98
N THR A 95 8.11 15.01 8.01
CA THR A 95 7.28 16.13 7.56
C THR A 95 6.01 16.30 8.39
N PHE A 96 5.39 15.20 8.82
CA PHE A 96 4.05 15.22 9.42
C PHE A 96 3.99 14.61 10.83
N GLY A 97 5.03 13.88 11.25
CA GLY A 97 5.09 13.28 12.58
C GLY A 97 5.49 14.31 13.63
N ALA A 98 4.73 14.41 14.71
CA ALA A 98 5.23 15.00 15.95
C ALA A 98 6.03 13.91 16.66
N THR A 99 7.36 13.89 16.54
CA THR A 99 8.22 12.92 17.25
C THR A 99 8.52 13.47 18.65
N PRO A 100 7.92 12.95 19.74
CA PRO A 100 8.15 13.54 21.05
C PRO A 100 9.56 13.22 21.54
N GLU A 101 10.10 12.02 21.28
CA GLU A 101 11.42 11.58 21.82
C GLU A 101 12.13 10.50 20.96
N GLY A 102 11.72 10.28 19.69
CA GLY A 102 12.21 9.18 18.84
C GLY A 102 12.99 9.62 17.60
N SER A 103 13.92 8.76 17.15
CA SER A 103 14.60 8.93 15.86
C SER A 103 13.61 8.77 14.71
N SER A 104 13.55 9.74 13.79
CA SER A 104 12.71 9.69 12.58
C SER A 104 13.02 8.51 11.64
N PHE A 105 14.13 7.81 11.91
CA PHE A 105 14.56 6.60 11.20
C PHE A 105 13.99 5.30 11.80
N ASP A 106 13.42 5.34 13.00
CA ASP A 106 12.75 4.19 13.64
C ASP A 106 11.26 4.14 13.27
N LEU A 107 10.98 3.64 12.06
CA LEU A 107 9.61 3.51 11.57
C LEU A 107 8.77 2.49 12.35
N VAL A 108 9.42 1.49 12.97
CA VAL A 108 8.74 0.50 13.81
C VAL A 108 8.31 1.13 15.12
N GLY A 109 9.18 1.91 15.75
CA GLY A 109 8.86 2.72 16.92
C GLY A 109 7.77 3.74 16.62
N ALA A 110 7.85 4.44 15.49
CA ALA A 110 6.82 5.38 15.05
C ALA A 110 5.46 4.70 14.86
N ALA A 111 5.42 3.53 14.20
CA ALA A 111 4.19 2.75 14.06
C ALA A 111 3.64 2.32 15.43
N ARG A 112 4.49 1.77 16.31
CA ARG A 112 4.07 1.34 17.67
C ARG A 112 3.49 2.49 18.48
N ALA A 113 4.16 3.65 18.48
CA ALA A 113 3.70 4.83 19.18
C ALA A 113 2.36 5.33 18.62
N LEU A 114 2.22 5.38 17.29
CA LEU A 114 0.99 5.82 16.64
C LEU A 114 -0.19 4.88 16.97
N PHE A 115 0.00 3.57 16.88
CA PHE A 115 -1.06 2.59 17.20
C PHE A 115 -1.36 2.52 18.70
N ALA A 116 -0.40 2.81 19.58
CA ALA A 116 -0.65 2.95 21.01
C ALA A 116 -1.49 4.18 21.32
N LEU A 117 -1.21 5.32 20.65
CA LEU A 117 -1.99 6.54 20.79
C LEU A 117 -3.39 6.41 20.16
N ARG A 118 -3.48 5.67 19.03
CA ARG A 118 -4.67 5.54 18.19
C ARG A 118 -4.98 4.08 17.86
N PRO A 119 -5.47 3.29 18.85
CA PRO A 119 -5.76 1.86 18.64
C PRO A 119 -6.79 1.60 17.54
N ASP A 120 -7.68 2.55 17.29
CA ASP A 120 -8.70 2.56 16.25
C ASP A 120 -8.13 2.49 14.82
N LEU A 121 -6.86 2.87 14.60
CA LEU A 121 -6.18 2.69 13.31
C LEU A 121 -6.07 1.23 12.87
N ILE A 122 -6.23 0.27 13.81
CA ILE A 122 -6.25 -1.15 13.48
C ILE A 122 -7.34 -1.50 12.47
N TRP A 123 -8.48 -0.80 12.50
CA TRP A 123 -9.57 -1.02 11.55
C TRP A 123 -9.17 -0.59 10.14
N GLY A 124 -8.47 0.54 10.04
CA GLY A 124 -7.88 0.99 8.79
C GLY A 124 -6.88 -0.03 8.24
N LEU A 125 -5.92 -0.45 9.06
CA LEU A 125 -4.91 -1.43 8.65
C LEU A 125 -5.52 -2.78 8.27
N ALA A 126 -6.46 -3.28 9.08
CA ALA A 126 -7.16 -4.54 8.82
C ALA A 126 -7.92 -4.49 7.49
N SER A 127 -8.58 -3.36 7.18
CA SER A 127 -9.29 -3.19 5.92
C SER A 127 -8.36 -3.22 4.71
N ILE A 128 -7.18 -2.58 4.81
CA ILE A 128 -6.13 -2.62 3.79
C ILE A 128 -5.63 -4.05 3.58
N VAL A 129 -5.27 -4.74 4.65
CA VAL A 129 -4.77 -6.13 4.58
C VAL A 129 -5.83 -7.05 3.99
N LEU A 130 -7.08 -6.93 4.45
CA LEU A 130 -8.19 -7.73 3.93
C LEU A 130 -8.42 -7.46 2.45
N TRP A 131 -8.39 -6.20 2.02
CA TRP A 131 -8.54 -5.85 0.62
C TRP A 131 -7.41 -6.41 -0.25
N GLN A 132 -6.16 -6.32 0.21
CA GLN A 132 -5.03 -6.89 -0.52
C GLN A 132 -5.08 -8.43 -0.55
N LEU A 133 -5.58 -9.06 0.50
CA LEU A 133 -5.83 -10.50 0.52
C LEU A 133 -6.92 -10.89 -0.48
N VAL A 134 -8.03 -10.14 -0.57
CA VAL A 134 -9.08 -10.37 -1.58
C VAL A 134 -8.50 -10.27 -2.98
N ILE A 135 -7.70 -9.23 -3.26
CA ILE A 135 -7.04 -9.07 -4.56
C ILE A 135 -6.10 -10.26 -4.85
N PHE A 136 -5.33 -10.69 -3.85
CA PHE A 136 -4.42 -11.83 -3.99
C PHE A 136 -5.17 -13.15 -4.28
N VAL A 137 -6.27 -13.41 -3.58
CA VAL A 137 -7.11 -14.59 -3.84
C VAL A 137 -7.73 -14.52 -5.23
N LEU A 138 -8.23 -13.36 -5.64
CA LEU A 138 -8.78 -13.17 -6.99
C LEU A 138 -7.72 -13.36 -8.08
N PHE A 139 -6.49 -12.89 -7.86
CA PHE A 139 -5.36 -13.09 -8.76
C PHE A 139 -5.08 -14.58 -9.01
N ILE A 140 -5.14 -15.40 -7.95
CA ILE A 140 -4.99 -16.86 -8.07
C ILE A 140 -6.22 -17.48 -8.74
N ALA A 141 -7.43 -17.14 -8.28
CA ALA A 141 -8.68 -17.73 -8.74
C ALA A 141 -8.99 -17.45 -10.22
N LYS A 142 -8.63 -16.26 -10.71
CA LYS A 142 -8.75 -15.88 -12.13
C LYS A 142 -7.68 -16.52 -13.02
N GLY A 143 -6.69 -17.19 -12.45
CA GLY A 143 -5.60 -17.81 -13.18
C GLY A 143 -4.52 -16.83 -13.66
N GLU A 144 -4.56 -15.57 -13.23
CA GLU A 144 -3.55 -14.55 -13.56
C GLU A 144 -2.15 -14.98 -13.07
N ALA A 145 -2.09 -15.70 -11.95
CA ALA A 145 -0.87 -16.33 -11.45
C ALA A 145 -0.20 -17.33 -12.41
N ARG A 146 -0.93 -17.86 -13.41
CA ARG A 146 -0.40 -18.80 -14.39
C ARG A 146 0.19 -18.13 -15.63
N THR A 147 -0.05 -16.83 -15.79
CA THR A 147 0.35 -16.06 -16.99
C THR A 147 1.24 -14.88 -16.65
N ALA A 148 1.13 -14.32 -15.45
CA ALA A 148 1.93 -13.18 -15.02
C ALA A 148 3.42 -13.55 -14.90
N SER A 149 4.30 -12.73 -15.47
CA SER A 149 5.73 -12.89 -15.25
C SER A 149 6.16 -12.21 -13.93
N PRO A 150 7.17 -12.74 -13.22
CA PRO A 150 7.71 -12.06 -12.02
C PRO A 150 8.19 -10.63 -12.30
N LEU A 151 8.68 -10.37 -13.51
CA LEU A 151 9.14 -9.04 -13.93
C LEU A 151 7.99 -8.04 -14.05
N ASP A 152 6.86 -8.45 -14.65
CA ASP A 152 5.68 -7.57 -14.76
C ASP A 152 5.10 -7.24 -13.38
N LEU A 153 5.06 -8.25 -12.50
CA LEU A 153 4.61 -8.08 -11.12
C LEU A 153 5.50 -7.11 -10.34
N MET A 154 6.80 -7.10 -10.63
CA MET A 154 7.76 -6.18 -10.02
C MET A 154 7.40 -4.72 -10.31
N GLY A 155 7.04 -4.41 -11.55
CA GLY A 155 6.68 -3.06 -11.98
C GLY A 155 5.30 -2.59 -11.51
N ALA A 156 4.40 -3.51 -11.16
CA ALA A 156 2.99 -3.19 -10.89
C ALA A 156 2.74 -2.12 -9.81
N PRO A 157 3.51 -2.02 -8.70
CA PRO A 157 3.28 -1.01 -7.67
C PRO A 157 3.78 0.40 -8.02
N TYR A 158 4.69 0.55 -8.99
CA TYR A 158 5.41 1.81 -9.24
C TYR A 158 4.53 2.98 -9.69
N PRO A 159 3.54 2.81 -10.58
CA PRO A 159 2.67 3.91 -10.98
C PRO A 159 1.99 4.59 -9.78
N ARG A 160 1.61 3.79 -8.76
CA ARG A 160 1.04 4.29 -7.52
C ARG A 160 2.02 5.14 -6.73
N ILE A 161 3.25 4.66 -6.58
CA ILE A 161 4.30 5.35 -5.81
C ILE A 161 4.62 6.70 -6.45
N ILE A 162 4.67 6.78 -7.77
CA ILE A 162 4.91 8.03 -8.50
C ILE A 162 3.79 9.04 -8.22
N VAL A 163 2.53 8.64 -8.41
CA VAL A 163 1.37 9.51 -8.16
C VAL A 163 1.36 9.97 -6.70
N LEU A 164 1.65 9.07 -5.76
CA LEU A 164 1.70 9.38 -4.34
C LEU A 164 2.78 10.43 -4.04
N HIS A 165 4.02 10.24 -4.49
CA HIS A 165 5.10 11.19 -4.22
C HIS A 165 4.79 12.57 -4.79
N LEU A 166 4.29 12.64 -6.03
CA LEU A 166 3.87 13.91 -6.63
C LEU A 166 2.76 14.57 -5.82
N THR A 167 1.76 13.81 -5.38
CA THR A 167 0.64 14.34 -4.59
C THR A 167 1.10 14.83 -3.22
N VAL A 168 1.94 14.08 -2.53
CA VAL A 168 2.44 14.44 -1.19
C VAL A 168 3.38 15.65 -1.25
N ILE A 169 4.27 15.72 -2.25
CA ILE A 169 5.17 16.86 -2.44
C ILE A 169 4.37 18.13 -2.74
N LEU A 170 3.43 18.08 -3.69
CA LEU A 170 2.60 19.22 -4.04
C LEU A 170 1.70 19.64 -2.87
N GLY A 171 1.13 18.69 -2.13
CA GLY A 171 0.34 18.96 -0.95
C GLY A 171 1.15 19.62 0.16
N ALA A 172 2.38 19.14 0.42
CA ALA A 172 3.29 19.75 1.38
C ALA A 172 3.67 21.18 0.99
N MET A 173 4.00 21.42 -0.29
CA MET A 173 4.30 22.76 -0.80
C MET A 173 3.12 23.73 -0.64
N LEU A 174 1.90 23.28 -0.91
CA LEU A 174 0.70 24.10 -0.74
C LEU A 174 0.48 24.48 0.72
N VAL A 175 0.59 23.52 1.65
CA VAL A 175 0.44 23.78 3.09
C VAL A 175 1.51 24.75 3.59
N LEU A 176 2.76 24.59 3.15
CA LEU A 176 3.85 25.49 3.53
C LEU A 176 3.71 26.89 2.93
N GLY A 177 3.10 27.04 1.76
CA GLY A 177 2.86 28.34 1.12
C GLY A 177 1.61 29.08 1.62
N LEU A 178 0.74 28.40 2.38
CA LEU A 178 -0.46 28.99 3.00
C LEU A 178 -0.22 29.42 4.46
N ASN A 179 0.93 29.07 5.05
CA ASN A 179 1.43 29.55 6.33
C ASN A 179 2.42 30.71 6.13
#